data_AF-A0A6J6XAZ3-F1
#
_entry.id   AF-A0A6J6XAZ3-F1
#
_cell.length_a   1.000
_cell.length_b   1.000
_cell.length_c   1.000
_cell.angle_alpha   90.00
_cell.angle_beta   90.00
_cell.angle_gamma   90.00
#
_symmetry.space_group_name_H-M   'P 1'
#
loop_
_entity.id
_entity.type
_entity.pdbx_description
1 polymer ?
#
loop_
_entity_poly.entity_id
_entity_poly.type
_entity_poly.pdbx_seq_one_letter_code
_entity_poly.pdbx_strand_id
1 'polypeptide(L)'
;MADQPNVVLGERFSDALSWVVELQGTEGRKGSGVPYLAHTLSVVSIVLAYGGSEEQATAGALHDVAEDSGGLAALERIKMDFGVSVANLVEKLSDSLTESKDEKDPWWERKVAYINKVKSEDVEVALISAADKLDNIRSIRADYRRIGPKVWEIFNKDSGRDGQLWYYGKLTQFLKEILDKNTDVMIGADGAVTNLPRDLGEQLEREFRFLLKDVAKREETTVDDLRKGIEQTHRIRAQD
;
A
#
# COMPACT_ATOMS: atom_id res chain seq x y z
N MET A 1 2.01 -18.28 25.42
CA MET A 1 1.82 -17.44 24.21
C MET A 1 0.33 -17.50 23.89
N ALA A 2 -0.35 -16.37 23.65
CA ALA A 2 -1.65 -16.53 22.96
C ALA A 2 -1.26 -16.88 21.54
N ASP A 3 -1.58 -18.10 21.12
CA ASP A 3 -1.33 -18.52 19.76
C ASP A 3 -2.16 -17.60 18.87
N GLN A 4 -1.49 -16.79 18.05
CA GLN A 4 -2.13 -16.33 16.82
C GLN A 4 -2.63 -17.59 16.10
N PRO A 5 -3.86 -17.57 15.56
CA PRO A 5 -4.34 -18.71 14.79
C PRO A 5 -3.29 -19.05 13.74
N ASN A 6 -2.80 -20.29 13.74
CA ASN A 6 -1.79 -20.72 12.80
C ASN A 6 -2.39 -20.64 11.39
N VAL A 7 -2.01 -19.62 10.62
CA VAL A 7 -2.46 -19.45 9.24
C VAL A 7 -1.75 -20.51 8.40
N VAL A 8 -2.49 -21.54 8.00
CA VAL A 8 -2.00 -22.56 7.09
C VAL A 8 -2.09 -21.98 5.68
N LEU A 9 -0.93 -21.84 5.02
CA LEU A 9 -0.85 -21.41 3.64
C LEU A 9 -0.85 -22.64 2.73
N GLY A 10 -1.88 -22.75 1.89
CA GLY A 10 -2.10 -23.90 1.03
C GLY A 10 -1.54 -23.72 -0.39
N GLU A 11 -1.95 -24.62 -1.27
CA GLU A 11 -1.58 -24.61 -2.70
C GLU A 11 -1.99 -23.31 -3.38
N ARG A 12 -3.19 -22.79 -3.05
CA ARG A 12 -3.70 -21.53 -3.62
C ARG A 12 -2.73 -20.37 -3.43
N PHE A 13 -2.21 -20.19 -2.22
CA PHE A 13 -1.24 -19.15 -1.93
C PHE A 13 0.11 -19.40 -2.64
N SER A 14 0.55 -20.66 -2.70
CA SER A 14 1.80 -21.05 -3.35
C SER A 14 1.75 -20.82 -4.88
N ASP A 15 0.62 -21.10 -5.50
CA ASP A 15 0.36 -20.86 -6.91
C ASP A 15 0.32 -19.36 -7.23
N ALA A 16 -0.28 -18.56 -6.35
CA ALA A 16 -0.28 -17.10 -6.50
C ALA A 16 1.15 -16.52 -6.45
N LEU A 17 1.98 -16.96 -5.50
CA LEU A 17 3.39 -16.56 -5.45
C LEU A 17 4.14 -17.00 -6.71
N SER A 18 3.92 -18.23 -7.18
CA SER A 18 4.57 -18.74 -8.39
C SER A 18 4.22 -17.88 -9.61
N TRP A 19 2.93 -17.54 -9.76
CA TRP A 19 2.49 -16.67 -10.86
C TRP A 19 3.07 -15.25 -10.77
N VAL A 20 3.15 -14.66 -9.57
CA VAL A 20 3.81 -13.36 -9.37
C VAL A 20 5.30 -13.42 -9.74
N VAL A 21 6.00 -14.50 -9.36
CA VAL A 21 7.41 -14.68 -9.74
C VAL A 21 7.58 -14.77 -11.25
N GLU A 22 6.67 -15.44 -11.96
CA GLU A 22 6.70 -15.51 -13.42
C GLU A 22 6.49 -14.13 -14.07
N LEU A 23 5.58 -13.31 -13.52
CA LEU A 23 5.28 -11.98 -14.05
C LEU A 23 6.40 -10.96 -13.72
N GLN A 24 6.86 -10.94 -12.47
CA GLN A 24 7.67 -9.85 -11.91
C GLN A 24 9.13 -10.25 -11.62
N GLY A 25 9.49 -11.52 -11.79
CA GLY A 25 10.81 -12.05 -11.41
C GLY A 25 11.99 -11.46 -12.18
N THR A 26 11.74 -10.75 -13.28
CA THR A 26 12.76 -10.07 -14.07
C THR A 26 12.67 -8.54 -13.99
N GLU A 27 11.64 -8.00 -13.34
CA GLU A 27 11.40 -6.55 -13.28
C GLU A 27 12.01 -5.94 -12.01
N GLY A 28 12.80 -4.88 -12.17
CA GLY A 28 13.35 -4.10 -11.06
C GLY A 28 12.50 -2.86 -10.75
N ARG A 29 12.36 -2.52 -9.46
CA ARG A 29 11.81 -1.23 -9.02
C ARG A 29 12.60 -0.08 -9.63
N LYS A 30 11.85 0.91 -10.12
CA LYS A 30 12.43 2.15 -10.69
C LYS A 30 13.31 2.85 -9.65
N GLY A 31 14.52 3.20 -10.05
CA GLY A 31 15.48 3.97 -9.25
C GLY A 31 16.38 3.18 -8.29
N SER A 32 15.95 2.03 -7.76
CA SER A 32 16.76 1.19 -6.85
C SER A 32 17.26 -0.09 -7.49
N GLY A 33 16.58 -0.62 -8.51
CA GLY A 33 16.92 -1.90 -9.15
C GLY A 33 16.59 -3.13 -8.31
N VAL A 34 15.99 -2.95 -7.13
CA VAL A 34 15.50 -4.04 -6.27
C VAL A 34 14.37 -4.76 -7.02
N PRO A 35 14.36 -6.09 -7.14
CA PRO A 35 13.30 -6.81 -7.83
C PRO A 35 11.91 -6.43 -7.31
N TYR A 36 10.95 -6.21 -8.21
CA TYR A 36 9.57 -5.87 -7.82
C TYR A 36 8.97 -6.95 -6.91
N LEU A 37 9.35 -8.21 -7.12
CA LEU A 37 9.04 -9.33 -6.22
C LEU A 37 9.36 -9.05 -4.74
N ALA A 38 10.40 -8.26 -4.42
CA ALA A 38 10.72 -7.93 -3.04
C ALA A 38 9.62 -7.09 -2.37
N HIS A 39 8.94 -6.21 -3.12
CA HIS A 39 7.75 -5.51 -2.65
C HIS A 39 6.66 -6.49 -2.28
N THR A 40 6.30 -7.36 -3.23
CA THR A 40 5.19 -8.30 -3.07
C THR A 40 5.41 -9.21 -1.87
N LEU A 41 6.63 -9.74 -1.71
CA LEU A 41 6.99 -10.55 -0.54
C LEU A 41 6.93 -9.75 0.77
N SER A 42 7.31 -8.47 0.75
CA SER A 42 7.19 -7.57 1.90
C SER A 42 5.72 -7.34 2.29
N VAL A 43 4.84 -7.06 1.31
CA VAL A 43 3.40 -6.87 1.54
C VAL A 43 2.78 -8.12 2.14
N VAL A 44 3.02 -9.29 1.54
CA VAL A 44 2.58 -10.59 2.06
C VAL A 44 3.06 -10.80 3.50
N SER A 45 4.36 -10.57 3.76
CA SER A 45 4.94 -10.73 5.09
C SER A 45 4.27 -9.82 6.12
N ILE A 46 3.96 -8.58 5.76
CA ILE A 46 3.29 -7.63 6.65
C ILE A 46 1.84 -8.07 6.90
N VAL A 47 1.09 -8.44 5.85
CA VAL A 47 -0.29 -8.92 5.99
C VAL A 47 -0.36 -10.09 6.98
N LEU A 48 0.50 -11.10 6.83
CA LEU A 48 0.55 -12.25 7.73
C LEU A 48 0.96 -11.88 9.15
N ALA A 49 2.00 -11.04 9.30
CA ALA A 49 2.48 -10.61 10.61
C ALA A 49 1.42 -9.82 11.42
N TYR A 50 0.48 -9.19 10.71
CA TYR A 50 -0.60 -8.41 11.31
C TYR A 50 -1.96 -9.11 11.31
N GLY A 51 -1.97 -10.44 11.21
CA GLY A 51 -3.15 -11.28 11.43
C GLY A 51 -4.05 -11.49 10.20
N GLY A 52 -3.54 -11.22 9.00
CA GLY A 52 -4.26 -11.48 7.76
C GLY A 52 -4.46 -12.98 7.50
N SER A 53 -5.58 -13.33 6.86
CA SER A 53 -5.91 -14.69 6.43
C SER A 53 -5.07 -15.14 5.21
N GLU A 54 -5.16 -16.42 4.84
CA GLU A 54 -4.61 -16.92 3.58
C GLU A 54 -5.19 -16.17 2.37
N GLU A 55 -6.49 -15.85 2.37
CA GLU A 55 -7.12 -15.09 1.28
C GLU A 55 -6.54 -13.68 1.17
N GLN A 56 -6.32 -13.00 2.30
CA GLN A 56 -5.69 -11.67 2.33
C GLN A 56 -4.22 -11.72 1.93
N ALA A 57 -3.48 -12.77 2.33
CA ALA A 57 -2.10 -12.96 1.91
C ALA A 57 -2.00 -13.26 0.41
N THR A 58 -2.94 -14.05 -0.14
CA THR A 58 -3.05 -14.32 -1.57
C THR A 58 -3.40 -13.05 -2.34
N ALA A 59 -4.35 -12.26 -1.86
CA ALA A 59 -4.68 -10.96 -2.44
C ALA A 59 -3.51 -9.97 -2.34
N GLY A 60 -2.76 -9.97 -1.24
CA GLY A 60 -1.53 -9.19 -1.08
C GLY A 60 -0.43 -9.61 -2.05
N ALA A 61 -0.31 -10.90 -2.36
CA ALA A 61 0.60 -11.37 -3.41
C ALA A 61 0.18 -10.86 -4.79
N LEU A 62 -1.12 -10.80 -5.06
CA LEU A 62 -1.67 -10.46 -6.38
C LEU A 62 -2.06 -8.98 -6.55
N HIS A 63 -1.86 -8.15 -5.53
CA HIS A 63 -2.52 -6.83 -5.44
C HIS A 63 -2.23 -5.89 -6.62
N ASP A 64 -1.02 -5.95 -7.19
CA ASP A 64 -0.63 -5.13 -8.35
C ASP A 64 -0.83 -5.84 -9.69
N VAL A 65 -1.12 -7.15 -9.71
CA VAL A 65 -1.15 -7.95 -10.95
C VAL A 65 -2.22 -7.43 -11.92
N ALA A 66 -3.40 -7.07 -11.40
CA ALA A 66 -4.46 -6.51 -12.23
C ALA A 66 -4.13 -5.09 -12.73
N GLU A 67 -3.50 -4.25 -11.92
CA GLU A 67 -3.20 -2.86 -12.28
C GLU A 67 -2.00 -2.73 -13.25
N ASP A 68 -1.01 -3.61 -13.13
CA ASP A 68 0.28 -3.49 -13.82
C ASP A 68 0.58 -4.61 -14.84
N SER A 69 -0.15 -5.73 -14.84
CA SER A 69 0.22 -6.91 -15.65
C SER A 69 -0.91 -7.54 -16.49
N GLY A 70 -2.15 -7.05 -16.43
CA GLY A 70 -3.20 -7.58 -17.32
C GLY A 70 -4.64 -7.12 -17.11
N GLY A 71 -4.88 -6.02 -16.40
CA GLY A 71 -6.20 -5.38 -16.32
C GLY A 71 -7.33 -6.33 -15.91
N LEU A 72 -8.48 -6.17 -16.59
CA LEU A 72 -9.66 -7.00 -16.38
C LEU A 72 -9.42 -8.48 -16.69
N ALA A 73 -8.57 -8.80 -17.66
CA ALA A 73 -8.27 -10.20 -18.00
C ALA A 73 -7.51 -10.89 -16.87
N ALA A 74 -6.55 -10.20 -16.25
CA ALA A 74 -5.87 -10.68 -15.05
C ALA A 74 -6.84 -10.85 -13.88
N LEU A 75 -7.76 -9.91 -13.67
CA LEU A 75 -8.76 -10.00 -12.61
C LEU A 75 -9.70 -11.20 -12.76
N GLU A 76 -10.17 -11.48 -13.98
CA GLU A 76 -10.97 -12.68 -14.26
C GLU A 76 -10.19 -13.97 -14.06
N ARG A 77 -8.90 -13.99 -14.44
CA ARG A 77 -8.03 -15.13 -14.11
C ARG A 77 -7.87 -15.29 -12.60
N ILE A 78 -7.68 -14.20 -11.85
CA ILE A 78 -7.58 -14.27 -10.38
C ILE A 78 -8.83 -14.92 -9.78
N LYS A 79 -9.99 -14.55 -10.30
CA LYS A 79 -11.28 -15.11 -9.88
C LYS A 79 -11.41 -16.61 -10.17
N MET A 80 -10.92 -17.06 -11.33
CA MET A 80 -10.93 -18.47 -11.72
C MET A 80 -9.97 -19.32 -10.88
N ASP A 81 -8.73 -18.84 -10.71
CA ASP A 81 -7.63 -19.61 -10.14
C ASP A 81 -7.60 -19.53 -8.59
N PHE A 82 -7.94 -18.37 -8.02
CA PHE A 82 -7.83 -18.08 -6.57
C PHE A 82 -9.16 -17.76 -5.88
N GLY A 83 -10.24 -17.66 -6.65
CA GLY A 83 -11.60 -17.50 -6.15
C GLY A 83 -12.09 -16.04 -6.09
N VAL A 84 -13.41 -15.91 -5.95
CA VAL A 84 -14.12 -14.62 -5.98
C VAL A 84 -13.70 -13.69 -4.84
N SER A 85 -13.46 -14.22 -3.63
CA SER A 85 -13.01 -13.43 -2.47
C SER A 85 -11.70 -12.68 -2.77
N VAL A 86 -10.70 -13.40 -3.28
CA VAL A 86 -9.39 -12.85 -3.64
C VAL A 86 -9.52 -11.82 -4.77
N ALA A 87 -10.29 -12.11 -5.82
CA ALA A 87 -10.51 -11.17 -6.92
C ALA A 87 -11.15 -9.86 -6.43
N ASN A 88 -12.17 -9.94 -5.58
CA ASN A 88 -12.82 -8.75 -5.02
C ASN A 88 -11.85 -7.91 -4.18
N LEU A 89 -10.96 -8.53 -3.40
CA LEU A 89 -9.93 -7.82 -2.66
C LEU A 89 -8.96 -7.09 -3.61
N VAL A 90 -8.45 -7.78 -4.65
CA VAL A 90 -7.51 -7.20 -5.63
C VAL A 90 -8.14 -6.03 -6.40
N GLU A 91 -9.40 -6.16 -6.82
CA GLU A 91 -10.14 -5.08 -7.48
C GLU A 91 -10.25 -3.83 -6.59
N LYS A 92 -10.58 -4.03 -5.31
CA LYS A 92 -10.66 -2.94 -4.33
C LYS A 92 -9.29 -2.32 -4.04
N LEU A 93 -8.20 -3.06 -4.17
CA LEU A 93 -6.84 -2.55 -3.98
C LEU A 93 -6.29 -1.76 -5.18
N SER A 94 -6.82 -2.00 -6.38
CA SER A 94 -6.39 -1.35 -7.63
C SER A 94 -6.98 0.06 -7.78
N ASP A 95 -6.21 1.03 -8.30
CA ASP A 95 -6.74 2.36 -8.64
C ASP A 95 -7.21 2.48 -10.10
N SER A 96 -6.78 1.55 -10.94
CA SER A 96 -7.16 1.46 -12.34
C SER A 96 -7.00 0.02 -12.83
N LEU A 97 -7.98 -0.47 -13.60
CA LEU A 97 -7.92 -1.76 -14.29
C LEU A 97 -7.68 -1.58 -15.81
N THR A 98 -7.37 -0.36 -16.23
CA THR A 98 -7.08 -0.02 -17.62
C THR A 98 -5.66 -0.49 -17.97
N GLU A 99 -5.53 -1.33 -18.98
CA GLU A 99 -4.24 -1.88 -19.42
C GLU A 99 -3.36 -0.81 -20.08
N SER A 100 -3.96 0.10 -20.85
CA SER A 100 -3.25 1.16 -21.54
C SER A 100 -2.93 2.33 -20.60
N LYS A 101 -1.64 2.63 -20.43
CA LYS A 101 -1.18 3.78 -19.64
C LYS A 101 -1.66 5.13 -20.21
N ASP A 102 -1.89 5.19 -21.53
CA ASP A 102 -2.36 6.40 -22.21
C ASP A 102 -3.87 6.61 -22.05
N GLU A 103 -4.60 5.57 -21.65
CA GLU A 103 -6.04 5.61 -21.38
C GLU A 103 -6.36 5.74 -19.89
N LYS A 104 -5.35 5.72 -19.01
CA LYS A 104 -5.54 5.98 -17.58
C LYS A 104 -5.89 7.46 -17.39
N ASP A 105 -6.96 7.72 -16.63
CA ASP A 105 -7.34 9.07 -16.19
C ASP A 105 -6.14 9.80 -15.56
N PRO A 106 -6.11 11.14 -15.47
CA PRO A 106 -5.01 11.87 -14.82
C PRO A 106 -4.68 11.38 -13.41
N TRP A 107 -3.40 11.47 -13.02
CA TRP A 107 -2.91 10.94 -11.74
C TRP A 107 -3.72 11.43 -10.54
N TRP A 108 -4.05 12.72 -10.49
CA TRP A 108 -4.81 13.31 -9.39
C TRP A 108 -6.22 12.74 -9.31
N GLU A 109 -6.92 12.60 -10.44
CA GLU A 109 -8.27 12.06 -10.48
C GLU A 109 -8.31 10.63 -9.95
N ARG A 110 -7.40 9.76 -10.43
CA ARG A 110 -7.30 8.37 -9.94
C ARG A 110 -7.00 8.29 -8.46
N LYS A 111 -6.05 9.09 -7.96
CA LYS A 111 -5.66 9.06 -6.54
C LYS A 111 -6.72 9.66 -5.62
N VAL A 112 -7.45 10.69 -6.06
CA VAL A 112 -8.64 11.21 -5.34
C VAL A 112 -9.74 10.15 -5.29
N ALA A 113 -10.05 9.51 -6.43
CA ALA A 113 -11.05 8.45 -6.50
C ALA A 113 -10.68 7.27 -5.58
N TYR A 114 -9.41 6.84 -5.60
CA TYR A 114 -8.91 5.79 -4.72
C TYR A 114 -9.00 6.18 -3.23
N ILE A 115 -8.60 7.40 -2.85
CA ILE A 115 -8.76 7.88 -1.47
C ILE A 115 -10.23 7.86 -1.05
N ASN A 116 -11.15 8.27 -1.93
CA ASN A 116 -12.58 8.25 -1.63
C ASN A 116 -13.12 6.82 -1.48
N LYS A 117 -12.65 5.89 -2.31
CA LYS A 117 -12.97 4.45 -2.20
C LYS A 117 -12.54 3.90 -0.85
N VAL A 118 -11.27 4.09 -0.48
CA VAL A 118 -10.68 3.57 0.78
C VAL A 118 -11.45 3.99 2.03
N LYS A 119 -12.03 5.19 2.07
CA LYS A 119 -12.80 5.67 3.25
C LYS A 119 -13.99 4.77 3.63
N SER A 120 -14.51 4.02 2.68
CA SER A 120 -15.67 3.13 2.86
C SER A 120 -15.30 1.65 2.79
N GLU A 121 -14.01 1.31 2.73
CA GLU A 121 -13.58 -0.07 2.64
C GLU A 121 -13.56 -0.80 3.98
N ASP A 122 -13.71 -2.11 3.90
CA ASP A 122 -13.66 -3.01 5.03
C ASP A 122 -12.23 -3.16 5.58
N VAL A 123 -12.12 -3.63 6.82
CA VAL A 123 -10.82 -3.83 7.50
C VAL A 123 -9.88 -4.73 6.72
N GLU A 124 -10.42 -5.72 5.99
CA GLU A 124 -9.62 -6.69 5.25
C GLU A 124 -8.82 -6.04 4.13
N VAL A 125 -9.44 -5.11 3.41
CA VAL A 125 -8.84 -4.31 2.33
C VAL A 125 -7.89 -3.28 2.94
N ALA A 126 -8.29 -2.65 4.05
CA ALA A 126 -7.46 -1.68 4.73
C ALA A 126 -6.16 -2.29 5.26
N LEU A 127 -6.17 -3.54 5.73
CA LEU A 127 -4.97 -4.26 6.17
C LEU A 127 -3.97 -4.41 5.02
N ILE A 128 -4.42 -4.90 3.86
CA ILE A 128 -3.56 -5.12 2.69
C ILE A 128 -3.06 -3.78 2.13
N SER A 129 -3.95 -2.79 2.02
CA SER A 129 -3.59 -1.44 1.56
C SER A 129 -2.58 -0.77 2.50
N ALA A 130 -2.74 -0.92 3.82
CA ALA A 130 -1.78 -0.41 4.80
C ALA A 130 -0.43 -1.12 4.72
N ALA A 131 -0.40 -2.43 4.47
CA ALA A 131 0.82 -3.19 4.27
C ALA A 131 1.60 -2.71 3.03
N ASP A 132 0.91 -2.55 1.91
CA ASP A 132 1.45 -1.96 0.69
C ASP A 132 1.99 -0.55 0.94
N LYS A 133 1.18 0.36 1.49
CA LYS A 133 1.61 1.74 1.71
C LYS A 133 2.77 1.84 2.69
N LEU A 134 2.84 0.96 3.69
CA LEU A 134 3.95 0.90 4.62
C LEU A 134 5.27 0.52 3.92
N ASP A 135 5.26 -0.52 3.08
CA ASP A 135 6.44 -0.90 2.30
C ASP A 135 6.88 0.23 1.34
N ASN A 136 5.91 0.82 0.64
CA ASN A 136 6.15 1.93 -0.26
C ASN A 136 6.77 3.15 0.45
N ILE A 137 6.25 3.55 1.62
CA ILE A 137 6.80 4.66 2.41
C ILE A 137 8.23 4.33 2.89
N ARG A 138 8.49 3.10 3.32
CA ARG A 138 9.84 2.66 3.72
C ARG A 138 10.82 2.74 2.54
N SER A 139 10.40 2.30 1.36
CA SER A 139 11.20 2.39 0.13
C SER A 139 11.48 3.84 -0.25
N ILE A 140 10.45 4.69 -0.28
CA ILE A 140 10.58 6.14 -0.56
C ILE A 140 11.56 6.78 0.39
N ARG A 141 11.44 6.50 1.69
CA ARG A 141 12.31 7.08 2.71
C ARG A 141 13.76 6.60 2.55
N ALA A 142 13.98 5.33 2.26
CA ALA A 142 15.31 4.78 1.98
C ALA A 142 15.94 5.45 0.74
N ASP A 143 15.18 5.59 -0.35
CA ASP A 143 15.66 6.27 -1.56
C ASP A 143 15.87 7.76 -1.34
N TYR A 144 14.99 8.46 -0.61
CA TYR A 144 15.19 9.87 -0.26
C TYR A 144 16.48 10.07 0.54
N ARG A 145 16.82 9.16 1.45
CA ARG A 145 18.10 9.20 2.18
C ARG A 145 19.31 8.98 1.26
N ARG A 146 19.17 8.13 0.24
CA ARG A 146 20.24 7.78 -0.70
C ARG A 146 20.47 8.85 -1.78
N ILE A 147 19.41 9.30 -2.44
CA ILE A 147 19.48 10.18 -3.63
C ILE A 147 18.83 11.56 -3.42
N GLY A 148 18.16 11.78 -2.29
CA GLY A 148 17.57 13.07 -1.95
C GLY A 148 16.32 13.44 -2.73
N PRO A 149 16.11 14.74 -2.97
CA PRO A 149 14.95 15.25 -3.70
C PRO A 149 14.76 14.63 -5.09
N LYS A 150 15.83 14.06 -5.68
CA LYS A 150 15.74 13.31 -6.95
C LYS A 150 14.82 12.10 -6.88
N VAL A 151 14.50 11.58 -5.68
CA VAL A 151 13.51 10.50 -5.54
C VAL A 151 12.15 10.88 -6.13
N TRP A 152 11.80 12.18 -6.09
CA TRP A 152 10.52 12.66 -6.61
C TRP A 152 10.42 12.57 -8.13
N GLU A 153 11.55 12.53 -8.83
CA GLU A 153 11.62 12.37 -10.29
C GLU A 153 11.30 10.93 -10.74
N ILE A 154 11.29 9.96 -9.82
CA ILE A 154 10.92 8.56 -10.11
C ILE A 154 9.39 8.44 -10.29
N PHE A 155 8.63 9.31 -9.63
CA PHE A 155 7.18 9.30 -9.64
C PHE A 155 6.59 9.97 -10.87
N ASN A 156 5.28 9.85 -11.04
CA ASN A 156 4.55 10.54 -12.09
C ASN A 156 4.80 12.06 -12.01
N LYS A 157 5.13 12.68 -13.15
CA LYS A 157 5.47 14.11 -13.28
C LYS A 157 4.41 15.06 -12.70
N ASP A 158 3.13 14.66 -12.72
CA ASP A 158 2.01 15.47 -12.28
C ASP A 158 1.79 15.38 -10.76
N SER A 159 2.38 14.38 -10.11
CA SER A 159 2.33 14.23 -8.64
C SER A 159 3.36 15.12 -7.93
N GLY A 160 4.62 15.04 -8.36
CA GLY A 160 5.75 15.68 -7.66
C GLY A 160 5.85 15.28 -6.18
N ARG A 161 6.69 15.99 -5.43
CA ARG A 161 6.83 15.77 -3.98
C ARG A 161 5.50 15.94 -3.25
N ASP A 162 4.82 17.07 -3.45
CA ASP A 162 3.66 17.43 -2.65
C ASP A 162 2.46 16.51 -2.93
N GLY A 163 2.25 16.09 -4.18
CA GLY A 163 1.21 15.12 -4.51
C GLY A 163 1.47 13.76 -3.88
N GLN A 164 2.70 13.26 -3.93
CA GLN A 164 3.05 12.00 -3.26
C GLN A 164 2.85 12.09 -1.74
N LEU A 165 3.36 13.14 -1.10
CA LEU A 165 3.21 13.32 0.34
C LEU A 165 1.74 13.54 0.74
N TRP A 166 0.94 14.23 -0.08
CA TRP A 166 -0.50 14.35 0.12
C TRP A 166 -1.19 12.98 0.06
N TYR A 167 -0.92 12.19 -0.98
CA TYR A 167 -1.55 10.89 -1.20
C TYR A 167 -1.26 9.91 -0.05
N TYR A 168 0.02 9.72 0.28
CA TYR A 168 0.40 8.87 1.40
C TYR A 168 -0.09 9.41 2.74
N GLY A 169 -0.15 10.73 2.93
CA GLY A 169 -0.69 11.33 4.13
C GLY A 169 -2.19 11.06 4.32
N LYS A 170 -2.99 11.19 3.25
CA LYS A 170 -4.43 10.89 3.28
C LYS A 170 -4.71 9.41 3.49
N LEU A 171 -3.99 8.54 2.80
CA LEU A 171 -4.13 7.10 3.02
C LEU A 171 -3.70 6.67 4.42
N THR A 172 -2.57 7.18 4.92
CA THR A 172 -2.13 6.93 6.30
C THR A 172 -3.21 7.30 7.30
N GLN A 173 -3.85 8.47 7.13
CA GLN A 173 -4.94 8.90 7.99
C GLN A 173 -6.13 7.91 7.94
N PHE A 174 -6.69 7.66 6.75
CA PHE A 174 -7.92 6.87 6.64
C PHE A 174 -7.72 5.39 6.96
N LEU A 175 -6.61 4.80 6.52
CA LEU A 175 -6.28 3.41 6.83
C LEU A 175 -6.09 3.23 8.34
N LYS A 176 -5.39 4.15 9.00
CA LYS A 176 -5.27 4.12 10.47
C LYS A 176 -6.65 4.22 11.14
N GLU A 177 -7.51 5.14 10.71
CA GLU A 177 -8.86 5.27 11.27
C GLU A 177 -9.71 3.99 11.11
N ILE A 178 -9.58 3.26 10.01
CA ILE A 178 -10.28 1.98 9.78
C ILE A 178 -9.70 0.89 10.69
N LEU A 179 -8.37 0.76 10.73
CA LEU A 179 -7.68 -0.24 11.54
C LEU A 179 -7.88 -0.02 13.05
N ASP A 180 -7.91 1.24 13.50
CA ASP A 180 -8.17 1.63 14.89
C ASP A 180 -9.58 1.25 15.36
N LYS A 181 -10.56 1.15 14.45
CA LYS A 181 -11.96 0.81 14.78
C LYS A 181 -12.21 -0.69 14.84
N ASN A 182 -11.37 -1.49 14.20
CA ASN A 182 -11.52 -2.94 14.12
C ASN A 182 -10.64 -3.61 15.17
N THR A 183 -11.08 -3.48 16.43
CA THR A 183 -10.33 -3.86 17.62
C THR A 183 -10.79 -5.17 18.23
N ASP A 184 -10.80 -6.26 17.46
CA ASP A 184 -10.90 -7.58 18.09
C ASP A 184 -9.61 -7.81 18.87
N VAL A 185 -9.70 -7.54 20.17
CA VAL A 185 -8.60 -7.62 21.14
C VAL A 185 -8.20 -9.07 21.29
N MET A 186 -6.97 -9.41 20.89
CA MET A 186 -6.34 -10.66 21.30
C MET A 186 -5.64 -10.43 22.64
N ILE A 187 -5.95 -11.28 23.63
CA ILE A 187 -5.26 -11.27 24.93
C ILE A 187 -4.18 -12.35 24.89
N GLY A 188 -2.93 -11.91 24.82
CA GLY A 188 -1.71 -12.66 25.04
C GLY A 188 -1.79 -13.55 26.28
N ALA A 189 -1.18 -14.74 26.26
CA ALA A 189 -1.12 -15.60 27.44
C ALA A 189 -0.31 -14.99 28.61
N ASP A 190 0.41 -13.90 28.37
CA ASP A 190 1.08 -13.04 29.35
C ASP A 190 0.21 -11.85 29.80
N GLY A 191 -1.03 -11.76 29.31
CA GLY A 191 -1.94 -10.65 29.53
C GLY A 191 -1.75 -9.47 28.55
N ALA A 192 -0.86 -9.57 27.55
CA ALA A 192 -0.66 -8.51 26.58
C ALA A 192 -1.87 -8.39 25.64
N VAL A 193 -2.54 -7.24 25.66
CA VAL A 193 -3.59 -6.93 24.68
C VAL A 193 -2.91 -6.53 23.38
N THR A 194 -3.03 -7.37 22.35
CA THR A 194 -2.57 -7.04 20.99
C THR A 194 -3.77 -6.81 20.09
N ASN A 195 -3.73 -5.69 19.37
CA ASN A 195 -4.63 -5.43 18.26
C ASN A 195 -3.73 -5.21 17.03
N LEU A 196 -3.48 -6.31 16.32
CA LEU A 196 -2.53 -6.32 15.22
C LEU A 196 -2.91 -5.32 14.11
N PRO A 197 -4.17 -5.22 13.66
CA PRO A 197 -4.60 -4.16 12.75
C PRO A 197 -4.21 -2.75 13.24
N ARG A 198 -4.49 -2.43 14.50
CA ARG A 198 -4.12 -1.12 15.08
C ARG A 198 -2.62 -0.89 15.09
N ASP A 199 -1.83 -1.90 15.47
CA ASP A 199 -0.37 -1.80 15.51
C ASP A 199 0.23 -1.52 14.12
N LEU A 200 -0.38 -2.09 13.05
CA LEU A 200 -0.03 -1.76 11.67
C LEU A 200 -0.34 -0.30 11.36
N GLY A 201 -1.52 0.20 11.74
CA GLY A 201 -1.90 1.61 11.58
C GLY A 201 -0.92 2.57 12.28
N GLU A 202 -0.50 2.24 13.50
CA GLU A 202 0.51 3.01 14.25
C GLU A 202 1.90 2.93 13.61
N GLN A 203 2.25 1.80 13.02
CA GLN A 203 3.50 1.64 12.27
C GLN A 203 3.51 2.46 10.97
N LEU A 204 2.42 2.43 10.22
CA LEU A 204 2.23 3.23 9.01
C LEU A 204 2.36 4.73 9.31
N GLU A 205 1.65 5.22 10.32
CA GLU A 205 1.70 6.62 10.72
C GLU A 205 3.11 7.06 11.15
N ARG A 206 3.81 6.20 11.90
CA ARG A 206 5.18 6.47 12.35
C ARG A 206 6.16 6.57 11.19
N GLU A 207 6.13 5.64 10.23
CA GLU A 207 7.04 5.68 9.08
C GLU A 207 6.76 6.89 8.19
N PHE A 208 5.48 7.24 7.97
CA PHE A 208 5.12 8.45 7.24
C PHE A 208 5.63 9.72 7.94
N ARG A 209 5.49 9.79 9.27
CA ARG A 209 6.02 10.90 10.08
C ARG A 209 7.54 11.02 9.95
N PHE A 210 8.26 9.90 9.89
CA PHE A 210 9.70 9.93 9.70
C PHE A 210 10.11 10.36 8.30
N LEU A 211 9.37 9.96 7.26
CA LEU A 211 9.56 10.49 5.91
C LEU A 211 9.42 12.02 5.90
N LEU A 212 8.36 12.56 6.49
CA LEU A 212 8.16 14.02 6.60
C LEU A 212 9.32 14.71 7.34
N LYS A 213 9.84 14.11 8.42
CA LYS A 213 11.01 14.65 9.15
C LYS A 213 12.28 14.65 8.32
N ASP A 214 12.53 13.57 7.56
CA ASP A 214 13.70 13.46 6.69
C ASP A 214 13.64 14.53 5.58
N VAL A 215 12.46 14.76 5.00
CA VAL A 215 12.21 15.82 4.00
C VAL A 215 12.39 17.21 4.62
N ALA A 216 11.72 17.49 5.74
CA ALA A 216 11.77 18.79 6.41
C ALA A 216 13.21 19.20 6.77
N LYS A 217 13.95 18.26 7.37
CA LYS A 217 15.34 18.49 7.77
C LYS A 217 16.22 18.86 6.58
N ARG A 218 16.05 18.18 5.45
CA ARG A 218 16.90 18.39 4.28
C ARG A 218 16.56 19.67 3.52
N GLU A 219 15.30 20.06 3.53
CA GLU A 219 14.81 21.28 2.88
C GLU A 219 14.85 22.50 3.81
N GLU A 220 15.49 22.37 4.98
CA GLU A 220 15.65 23.45 5.97
C GLU A 220 14.31 24.10 6.35
N THR A 221 13.27 23.28 6.48
CA THR A 221 11.90 23.69 6.81
C THR A 221 11.35 22.91 8.00
N THR A 222 10.14 23.24 8.44
CA THR A 222 9.44 22.50 9.49
C THR A 222 8.45 21.49 8.88
N VAL A 223 8.11 20.45 9.65
CA VAL A 223 7.06 19.50 9.24
C VAL A 223 5.70 20.20 9.10
N ASP A 224 5.44 21.22 9.92
CA ASP A 224 4.18 21.98 9.87
C ASP A 224 4.10 22.84 8.61
N ASP A 225 5.20 23.46 8.20
CA ASP A 225 5.24 24.25 6.96
C ASP A 225 5.15 23.35 5.72
N LEU A 226 5.78 22.17 5.75
CA LEU A 226 5.56 21.15 4.71
C LEU A 226 4.09 20.75 4.60
N ARG A 227 3.43 20.47 5.73
CA ARG A 227 2.01 20.09 5.75
C ARG A 227 1.13 21.18 5.15
N LYS A 228 1.38 22.44 5.51
CA LYS A 228 0.66 23.59 4.92
C LYS A 228 0.86 23.68 3.40
N GLY A 229 2.10 23.48 2.92
CA GLY A 229 2.41 23.46 1.49
C GLY A 229 1.67 22.34 0.75
N ILE A 230 1.71 21.12 1.29
CA ILE A 230 1.01 19.95 0.76
C ILE A 230 -0.51 20.22 0.63
N GLU A 231 -1.12 20.79 1.67
CA GLU A 231 -2.54 21.15 1.64
C GLU A 231 -2.86 22.24 0.62
N GLN A 232 -2.00 23.25 0.49
CA GLN A 232 -2.17 24.31 -0.49
C GLN A 232 -2.13 23.76 -1.92
N THR A 233 -1.16 22.89 -2.23
CA THR A 233 -1.04 22.24 -3.54
C THR A 233 -2.30 21.43 -3.87
N HIS A 234 -2.83 20.67 -2.91
CA HIS A 234 -4.09 19.94 -3.11
C HIS A 234 -5.29 20.89 -3.36
N ARG A 235 -5.40 22.00 -2.64
CA ARG A 235 -6.51 22.96 -2.84
C ARG A 235 -6.52 23.55 -4.24
N ILE A 236 -5.35 23.90 -4.78
CA ILE A 236 -5.22 24.40 -6.15
C ILE A 236 -5.68 23.33 -7.14
N ARG A 237 -5.18 22.10 -6.99
CA ARG A 237 -5.53 20.96 -7.85
C ARG A 237 -6.98 20.49 -7.76
N ALA A 238 -7.69 20.80 -6.68
CA ALA A 238 -9.10 20.45 -6.51
C ALA A 238 -10.06 21.50 -7.08
N GLN A 239 -9.55 22.64 -7.55
CA GLN A 239 -10.32 23.71 -8.17
C GLN A 239 -10.21 23.74 -9.70
N ASP A 240 -9.19 23.07 -10.25
CA ASP A 240 -8.95 22.86 -11.68
C ASP A 240 -9.70 21.60 -12.17
#